data_AF-A0A2V8NTC1-F1
#
_entry.id   AF-A0A2V8NTC1-F1
#
_cell.length_a   1.000
_cell.length_b   1.000
_cell.length_c   1.000
_cell.angle_alpha   90.00
_cell.angle_beta   90.00
_cell.angle_gamma   90.00
#
_symmetry.space_group_name_H-M   'P 1'
#
loop_
_entity.id
_entity.type
_entity.pdbx_description
1 polymer ?
#
loop_
_entity_poly.entity_id
_entity_poly.type
_entity_poly.pdbx_seq_one_letter_code
_entity_poly.pdbx_strand_id
1 'polypeptide(L)'
;MKSDKELINTLRAAPASWTDAAIVVAFDNRFEFVGEDHPDPINRLNFLQKQGGLAIGLAGVNWSEYADRAFLVQVFEEYAGQAWAHRYMDTLRRIVRSHSLSKYAR
;
A
#
# COMPACT_ATOMS: atom_id res chain seq x y z
N MET A 1 12.06 -1.04 13.73
CA MET A 1 11.24 -0.32 12.73
C MET A 1 12.19 0.17 11.66
N LYS A 2 11.91 -0.13 10.39
CA LYS A 2 12.77 0.30 9.28
C LYS A 2 12.82 1.83 9.18
N SER A 3 13.94 2.36 8.69
CA SER A 3 14.07 3.77 8.31
C SER A 3 13.29 4.07 7.02
N ASP A 4 12.92 5.33 6.81
CA ASP A 4 12.21 5.77 5.60
C ASP A 4 12.98 5.39 4.33
N LYS A 5 14.31 5.47 4.38
CA LYS A 5 15.18 5.03 3.28
C LYS A 5 15.06 3.54 2.98
N GLU A 6 15.01 2.69 4.02
CA GLU A 6 14.81 1.25 3.85
C GLU A 6 13.40 0.92 3.34
N LEU A 7 12.39 1.68 3.77
CA LEU A 7 11.03 1.53 3.27
C LEU A 7 10.93 1.91 1.79
N ILE A 8 11.53 3.02 1.36
CA ILE A 8 11.60 3.39 -0.06
C ILE A 8 12.41 2.37 -0.87
N ASN A 9 13.50 1.84 -0.32
CA ASN A 9 14.23 0.76 -1.00
C ASN A 9 13.38 -0.52 -1.14
N THR A 10 12.54 -0.82 -0.14
CA THR A 10 11.60 -1.94 -0.20
C THR A 10 10.56 -1.71 -1.30
N LEU A 11 10.08 -0.48 -1.46
CA LEU A 11 9.18 -0.08 -2.55
C LEU A 11 9.84 -0.27 -3.94
N ARG A 12 11.07 0.20 -4.12
CA ARG A 12 11.82 0.03 -5.38
C ARG A 12 12.17 -1.43 -5.69
N ALA A 13 12.23 -2.26 -4.66
CA ALA A 13 12.45 -3.69 -4.77
C ALA A 13 11.13 -4.49 -4.89
N ALA A 14 9.98 -3.82 -5.02
CA ALA A 14 8.72 -4.48 -5.29
C ALA A 14 8.83 -5.35 -6.56
N PRO A 15 8.10 -6.46 -6.65
CA PRO A 15 8.18 -7.33 -7.82
C PRO A 15 7.87 -6.55 -9.09
N ALA A 16 8.66 -6.72 -10.15
CA ALA A 16 8.49 -5.99 -11.41
C ALA A 16 7.12 -6.20 -12.10
N SER A 17 6.37 -7.23 -11.69
CA SER A 17 4.98 -7.43 -12.13
C SER A 17 3.98 -6.46 -11.49
N TRP A 18 4.37 -5.76 -10.43
CA TRP A 18 3.54 -4.76 -9.77
C TRP A 18 3.71 -3.43 -10.50
N THR A 19 2.62 -2.98 -11.11
CA THR A 19 2.43 -1.63 -11.64
C THR A 19 1.88 -0.73 -10.52
N ASP A 20 2.23 0.55 -10.55
CA ASP A 20 1.78 1.56 -9.59
C ASP A 20 1.99 1.14 -8.12
N ALA A 21 3.14 0.52 -7.84
CA ALA A 21 3.49 0.11 -6.49
C ALA A 21 3.60 1.34 -5.57
N ALA A 22 3.08 1.21 -4.36
CA ALA A 22 3.11 2.25 -3.35
C ALA A 22 3.23 1.69 -1.94
N ILE A 23 3.86 2.45 -1.05
CA ILE A 23 3.79 2.21 0.40
C ILE A 23 2.42 2.62 0.89
N VAL A 24 1.78 1.74 1.65
CA VAL A 24 0.53 2.01 2.36
C VAL A 24 0.84 2.56 3.74
N VAL A 25 0.36 3.77 3.99
CA VAL A 25 0.42 4.43 5.30
C VAL A 25 -0.98 4.44 5.90
N ALA A 26 -1.15 3.73 7.02
CA ALA A 26 -2.41 3.65 7.74
C ALA A 26 -2.51 4.75 8.80
N PHE A 27 -3.68 5.39 8.86
CA PHE A 27 -4.14 6.23 9.94
C PHE A 27 -5.41 5.60 10.53
N ASP A 28 -5.83 6.04 11.72
CA ASP A 28 -7.03 5.51 12.39
C ASP A 28 -8.30 5.55 11.53
N ASN A 29 -8.39 6.49 10.59
CA ASN A 29 -9.59 6.72 9.77
C ASN A 29 -9.36 6.72 8.26
N ARG A 30 -8.12 6.55 7.77
CA ARG A 30 -7.82 6.63 6.34
C ARG A 30 -6.53 5.90 5.96
N PHE A 31 -6.35 5.72 4.66
CA PHE A 31 -5.11 5.26 4.05
C PHE A 31 -4.51 6.39 3.22
N GLU A 32 -3.20 6.53 3.28
CA GLU A 32 -2.40 7.39 2.42
C GLU A 32 -1.36 6.52 1.70
N PHE A 33 -0.87 7.00 0.57
CA PHE A 33 0.05 6.25 -0.28
C PHE A 33 1.29 7.05 -0.62
N VAL A 34 2.42 6.36 -0.76
CA VAL A 34 3.66 6.91 -1.28
C VAL A 34 4.11 6.04 -2.44
N GLY A 35 3.87 6.53 -3.66
CA GLY A 35 4.33 5.90 -4.89
C GLY A 35 5.81 6.15 -5.16
N GLU A 36 6.42 5.30 -5.98
CA GLU A 36 7.82 5.47 -6.42
C GLU A 36 7.99 6.69 -7.33
N ASP A 37 6.95 7.01 -8.10
CA ASP A 37 6.86 8.13 -9.03
C ASP A 37 6.68 9.49 -8.34
N HIS A 38 6.48 9.52 -7.02
CA HIS A 38 6.43 10.75 -6.26
C HIS A 38 7.78 11.50 -6.37
N PRO A 39 7.80 12.82 -6.63
CA PRO A 39 9.05 13.57 -6.86
C PRO A 39 10.00 13.54 -5.67
N ASP A 40 9.47 13.35 -4.46
CA ASP A 40 10.24 13.18 -3.23
C ASP A 40 9.56 12.18 -2.28
N PRO A 41 9.74 10.86 -2.50
CA PRO A 41 8.98 9.84 -1.78
C PRO A 41 9.44 9.72 -0.32
N ILE A 42 10.72 10.03 -0.04
CA ILE A 42 11.28 9.98 1.32
C ILE A 42 10.65 11.08 2.17
N ASN A 43 10.65 12.33 1.72
CA ASN A 43 10.06 13.42 2.50
C ASN A 43 8.54 13.27 2.64
N ARG A 44 7.85 12.74 1.61
CA ARG A 44 6.42 12.42 1.71
C ARG A 44 6.14 11.38 2.78
N LEU A 45 6.90 10.29 2.81
CA LEU A 45 6.74 9.24 3.82
C LEU A 45 7.01 9.79 5.23
N ASN A 46 8.11 10.53 5.39
CA ASN A 46 8.48 11.16 6.65
C ASN A 46 7.39 12.10 7.17
N PHE A 47 6.82 12.90 6.28
CA PHE A 47 5.72 13.82 6.60
C PHE A 47 4.49 13.06 7.11
N LEU A 48 4.08 11.99 6.44
CA LEU A 48 2.92 11.18 6.85
C LEU A 48 3.14 10.51 8.21
N GLN A 49 4.35 10.00 8.47
CA GLN A 49 4.68 9.38 9.76
C GLN A 49 4.70 10.41 10.90
N LYS A 50 5.20 11.63 10.65
CA LYS A 50 5.12 12.74 11.62
C LYS A 50 3.70 13.15 11.97
N GLN A 51 2.73 12.89 11.08
CA GLN A 51 1.30 13.09 11.35
C GLN A 51 0.64 11.93 12.11
N GLY A 52 1.41 10.92 12.51
CA GLY A 52 0.92 9.72 13.21
C GLY A 52 0.57 8.56 12.27
N GLY A 53 0.88 8.67 10.98
CA GLY A 53 0.68 7.58 10.03
C GLY A 53 1.68 6.44 10.24
N LEU A 54 1.22 5.20 10.08
CA LEU A 54 2.06 4.01 10.15
C LEU A 54 2.25 3.40 8.77
N ALA A 55 3.49 3.36 8.29
CA ALA A 55 3.83 2.64 7.07
C ALA A 55 3.73 1.13 7.35
N ILE A 56 2.70 0.48 6.83
CA ILE A 56 2.33 -0.89 7.22
C ILE A 56 2.60 -1.94 6.14
N GLY A 57 2.85 -1.51 4.90
CA GLY A 57 3.21 -2.43 3.83
C GLY A 57 3.22 -1.78 2.46
N LEU A 58 3.17 -2.63 1.44
CA LEU A 58 3.07 -2.27 0.03
C LEU A 58 1.69 -2.62 -0.52
N ALA A 59 1.24 -1.84 -1.49
CA ALA A 59 0.16 -2.17 -2.39
C ALA A 59 0.62 -1.95 -3.83
N GLY A 60 0.01 -2.65 -4.77
CA GLY A 60 0.27 -2.47 -6.19
C GLY A 60 -0.80 -3.14 -7.03
N VAL A 61 -0.69 -2.98 -8.33
CA VAL A 61 -1.59 -3.58 -9.31
C VAL A 61 -0.79 -4.54 -10.19
N ASN A 62 -1.28 -5.75 -10.42
CA ASN A 62 -0.74 -6.63 -11.45
C ASN A 62 -1.69 -6.67 -12.64
N TRP A 63 -1.14 -6.77 -13.85
CA TRP A 63 -1.93 -7.02 -15.04
C TRP A 63 -2.60 -8.38 -14.93
N SER A 64 -3.93 -8.36 -14.81
CA SER A 64 -4.77 -9.54 -14.80
C SER A 64 -6.04 -9.24 -15.57
N GLU A 65 -6.51 -10.21 -16.36
CA GLU A 65 -7.83 -10.15 -17.00
C GLU A 65 -8.98 -10.04 -15.97
N TYR A 66 -8.69 -10.30 -14.69
CA TYR A 66 -9.63 -10.25 -13.59
C TYR A 66 -9.28 -9.12 -12.61
N ALA A 67 -10.11 -8.06 -12.59
CA ALA A 67 -9.87 -6.85 -11.79
C ALA A 67 -9.81 -7.10 -10.27
N ASP A 68 -10.43 -8.16 -9.76
CA ASP A 68 -10.41 -8.56 -8.35
C ASP A 68 -9.10 -9.23 -7.89
N ARG A 69 -8.30 -9.67 -8.87
CA ARG A 69 -6.95 -10.26 -8.71
C ARG A 69 -5.83 -9.28 -9.07
N ALA A 70 -6.19 -8.15 -9.67
CA ALA A 70 -5.23 -7.13 -10.05
C ALA A 70 -4.64 -6.42 -8.81
N PHE A 71 -5.42 -6.16 -7.75
CA PHE A 71 -4.91 -5.47 -6.56
C PHE A 71 -4.18 -6.41 -5.59
N LEU A 72 -2.90 -6.13 -5.36
CA LEU A 72 -1.98 -6.86 -4.49
C LEU A 72 -1.63 -6.03 -3.26
N VAL A 73 -1.51 -6.70 -2.12
CA VAL A 73 -1.08 -6.09 -0.85
C VAL A 73 -0.09 -7.01 -0.15
N GLN A 74 0.90 -6.42 0.50
CA GLN A 74 1.89 -7.13 1.29
C GLN A 74 2.24 -6.31 2.53
N VAL A 75 2.01 -6.86 3.73
CA VAL A 75 2.45 -6.22 4.98
C VAL A 75 3.98 -6.24 5.09
N PHE A 76 4.57 -5.23 5.73
CA PHE A 76 6.00 -5.30 6.07
C PHE A 76 6.25 -6.38 7.13
N GLU A 77 7.46 -6.93 7.11
CA GLU A 77 7.89 -8.03 7.98
C GLU A 77 7.68 -7.74 9.47
N GLU A 78 7.95 -6.49 9.90
CA GLU A 78 7.73 -6.06 11.28
C GLU A 78 6.26 -6.14 11.73
N TYR A 79 5.31 -6.19 10.79
CA TYR A 79 3.87 -6.36 11.05
C TYR A 79 3.36 -7.75 10.68
N ALA A 80 4.22 -8.68 10.25
CA ALA A 80 3.79 -10.01 9.82
C ALA A 80 3.03 -10.79 10.91
N GLY A 81 3.44 -10.64 12.18
CA GLY A 81 2.75 -11.24 13.33
C GLY A 81 1.60 -10.40 13.91
N GLN A 82 1.31 -9.23 13.34
CA GLN A 82 0.37 -8.27 13.92
C GLN A 82 -0.97 -8.31 13.20
N ALA A 83 -1.95 -9.01 13.79
CA ALA A 83 -3.26 -9.24 13.17
C ALA A 83 -4.00 -7.97 12.73
N TRP A 84 -3.78 -6.84 13.41
CA TRP A 84 -4.42 -5.56 13.06
C TRP A 84 -3.94 -5.03 11.69
N ALA A 85 -2.65 -5.20 11.35
CA ALA A 85 -2.09 -4.70 10.10
C ALA A 85 -2.65 -5.46 8.89
N HIS A 86 -2.77 -6.79 9.02
CA HIS A 86 -3.44 -7.64 8.04
C HIS A 86 -4.90 -7.23 7.84
N ARG A 87 -5.65 -7.01 8.92
CA ARG A 87 -7.06 -6.55 8.84
C ARG A 87 -7.21 -5.20 8.14
N TYR A 88 -6.26 -4.28 8.37
CA TYR A 88 -6.23 -2.99 7.69
C TYR A 88 -6.00 -3.18 6.18
N MET A 89 -5.01 -3.98 5.78
CA MET A 89 -4.75 -4.29 4.37
C MET A 89 -5.90 -5.05 3.68
N ASP A 90 -6.58 -5.96 4.39
CA ASP A 90 -7.78 -6.63 3.88
C ASP A 90 -8.94 -5.66 3.68
N THR A 91 -9.06 -4.66 4.56
CA THR A 91 -10.05 -3.59 4.42
C THR A 91 -9.77 -2.75 3.19
N LEU A 92 -8.51 -2.35 2.99
CA LEU A 92 -8.07 -1.66 1.78
C LEU A 92 -8.41 -2.48 0.52
N ARG A 93 -8.09 -3.78 0.50
CA ARG A 93 -8.41 -4.69 -0.61
C ARG A 93 -9.92 -4.76 -0.88
N ARG A 94 -10.75 -4.77 0.17
CA ARG A 94 -12.22 -4.78 0.04
C ARG A 94 -12.74 -3.47 -0.55
N ILE A 95 -12.19 -2.32 -0.14
CA ILE A 95 -12.57 -1.00 -0.68
C ILE A 95 -12.30 -0.96 -2.19
N VAL A 96 -11.10 -1.36 -2.62
CA VAL A 96 -10.73 -1.39 -4.05
C VAL A 96 -11.64 -2.32 -4.85
N ARG A 97 -11.94 -3.51 -4.31
CA ARG A 97 -12.88 -4.46 -4.95
C ARG A 97 -14.28 -3.89 -5.12
N SER A 98 -14.82 -3.24 -4.08
CA SER A 98 -16.16 -2.64 -4.15
C SER A 98 -16.27 -1.53 -5.21
N HIS A 99 -15.21 -0.73 -5.37
CA HIS A 99 -15.16 0.33 -6.39
C HIS A 99 -15.01 -0.24 -7.80
N SER A 100 -14.26 -1.32 -7.96
CA SER A 100 -14.12 -2.01 -9.26
C SER A 100 -15.46 -2.57 -9.73
N LEU A 101 -16.22 -3.26 -8.86
CA LEU A 101 -17.53 -3.81 -9.20
C LEU A 101 -18.57 -2.72 -9.53
N SER A 102 -18.50 -1.56 -8.86
CA SER A 102 -19.38 -0.43 -9.17
C SER A 102 -19.14 0.15 -10.57
N LYS A 103 -17.94 -0.01 -11.16
CA LYS A 103 -17.62 0.55 -12.48
C LYS A 103 -18.21 -0.28 -13.63
N TYR A 104 -18.55 -1.54 -13.38
CA TYR A 104 -19.12 -2.47 -14.37
C TYR A 104 -20.63 -2.71 -14.20
N ALA A 105 -21.29 -2.04 -13.24
CA ALA A 105 -22.72 -2.17 -12.96
C ALA A 105 -23.59 -1.08 -13.64
N ARG A 106 -23.11 -0.46 -14.74
CA ARG A 106 -23.86 0.52 -15.53
C ARG A 106 -24.15 0.00 -16.93
#